data_AF-A0A7Z1S3Y6-F1
#
_entry.id   AF-A0A7Z1S3Y6-F1
#
_cell.length_a   1.000
_cell.length_b   1.000
_cell.length_c   1.000
_cell.angle_alpha   90.00
_cell.angle_beta   90.00
_cell.angle_gamma   90.00
#
_symmetry.space_group_name_H-M   'P 1'
#
loop_
_entity.id
_entity.type
_entity.pdbx_description
1 polymer ?
#
loop_
_entity_poly.entity_id
_entity_poly.type
_entity_poly.pdbx_seq_one_letter_code
_entity_poly.pdbx_strand_id
1 'polypeptide(L)'
;MKKIPLALTLLSTLLFSQYALATDTSPTTQNPTYELDGKAVLGRTENVYLSSVQGLKDVPFIGKIDTGAETTSMHAEDIHVKSTNADYKNLKDKELMAAITEDLLNNSDVDYDDWNGSTFAKYEAVVSFKVQNPRTGDMVLIEAPLERVSMIRSRTSSTPLLRPTVKMSLTIADQELKTDVNLTDRSHFSAPVLIGKTFLADNALVFAGYDYLQEQENATVVGRKEVVSISGMAMNATFSLKNRYSILHSKNIDVDKKNNEVTFDMVDNDGKQKEMTLPLVRMLSVSGKKRPLVYVPVQLDENITKDVLVYLRDRSSSESQLRFGTSTASELFMIDTNAENILSEGSESFSDVAKKSEPLIISPEEDITLDGFPMKAVASFTVNTPLLKVDSFEMTGEGKDASVEFFLIDANGEQQKVIKKIIKKLRVGDDVRPVVSGEFLGAGKVRQQEFAIDVLNSNEKESYFVLGKKMAKDGVYVNTRSDYLLKSEPLFKVGHIEVVEVNGMKFPAKLDTGADVSSMNAVNIKRFKKDGQDMVSFTYQNNQGDKQDFTKPVIDVMRIKAKKGEKVNIRPVVEMKVKLGDLEKEVRVNLQDRSRFEYSMILGKNFLKHGAVVSSNEDYLLGEMD
;
A
#
# COMPACT_ATOMS: atom_id res chain seq x y z
N MET A 1 15.13 76.15 -6.13
CA MET A 1 13.65 76.29 -6.11
C MET A 1 13.04 75.10 -6.86
N LYS A 2 12.17 74.31 -6.19
CA LYS A 2 10.93 73.63 -6.67
C LYS A 2 10.96 72.97 -8.08
N LYS A 3 10.59 71.71 -8.34
CA LYS A 3 9.71 70.70 -7.70
C LYS A 3 9.98 69.31 -8.34
N ILE A 4 9.75 68.25 -7.57
CA ILE A 4 9.64 66.84 -7.96
C ILE A 4 8.27 66.59 -8.65
N PRO A 5 8.16 65.66 -9.60
CA PRO A 5 6.94 64.92 -9.83
C PRO A 5 7.10 63.43 -9.50
N LEU A 6 6.16 62.95 -8.70
CA LEU A 6 5.87 61.57 -8.33
C LEU A 6 4.74 61.08 -9.26
N ALA A 7 4.92 59.94 -9.96
CA ALA A 7 3.84 59.10 -10.48
C ALA A 7 4.44 57.76 -10.93
N LEU A 8 4.42 56.76 -10.07
CA LEU A 8 3.44 55.66 -10.03
C LEU A 8 3.89 54.46 -10.92
N THR A 9 4.77 53.65 -10.36
CA THR A 9 5.14 52.32 -10.85
C THR A 9 3.99 51.34 -10.60
N LEU A 10 3.25 51.01 -11.66
CA LEU A 10 2.35 49.86 -11.70
C LEU A 10 3.20 48.60 -11.90
N LEU A 11 3.43 47.87 -10.82
CA LEU A 11 4.02 46.54 -10.83
C LEU A 11 2.95 45.55 -11.34
N SER A 12 2.97 45.23 -12.63
CA SER A 12 2.15 44.14 -13.18
C SER A 12 2.80 42.81 -12.79
N THR A 13 2.28 42.18 -11.75
CA THR A 13 2.54 40.77 -11.44
C THR A 13 1.92 39.90 -12.54
N LEU A 14 2.74 39.45 -13.48
CA LEU A 14 2.41 38.35 -14.39
C LEU A 14 2.34 37.07 -13.55
N LEU A 15 1.14 36.73 -13.10
CA LEU A 15 0.79 35.37 -12.70
C LEU A 15 0.88 34.51 -13.96
N PHE A 16 1.98 33.77 -14.12
CA PHE A 16 2.04 32.65 -15.05
C PHE A 16 1.10 31.57 -14.52
N SER A 17 -0.15 31.57 -14.99
CA SER A 17 -0.96 30.36 -14.96
C SER A 17 -0.30 29.35 -15.89
N GLN A 18 0.13 28.23 -15.33
CA GLN A 18 0.54 27.08 -16.12
C GLN A 18 -0.70 26.59 -16.87
N TYR A 19 -0.76 26.88 -18.17
CA TYR A 19 -1.62 26.13 -19.07
C TYR A 19 -1.04 24.71 -19.18
N ALA A 20 -1.47 23.84 -18.29
CA ALA A 20 -1.47 22.42 -18.59
C ALA A 20 -2.41 22.23 -19.78
N LEU A 21 -1.89 21.68 -20.89
CA LEU A 21 -2.73 21.08 -21.92
C LEU A 21 -3.46 19.91 -21.25
N ALA A 22 -4.63 20.18 -20.66
CA ALA A 22 -5.55 19.15 -20.23
C ALA A 22 -5.98 18.39 -21.48
N THR A 23 -5.40 17.21 -21.70
CA THR A 23 -6.08 16.22 -22.53
C THR A 23 -7.29 15.78 -21.73
N ASP A 24 -8.45 15.91 -22.34
CA ASP A 24 -9.77 15.63 -21.81
C ASP A 24 -9.97 14.10 -21.66
N THR A 25 -9.09 13.46 -20.90
CA THR A 25 -9.14 12.02 -20.62
C THR A 25 -9.52 11.82 -19.17
N SER A 26 -10.63 11.11 -18.95
CA SER A 26 -11.08 10.75 -17.61
C SER A 26 -9.97 9.98 -16.87
N PRO A 27 -9.77 10.21 -15.57
CA PRO A 27 -8.76 9.51 -14.79
C PRO A 27 -8.90 7.99 -14.89
N THR A 28 -7.78 7.29 -14.87
CA THR A 28 -7.74 5.82 -14.96
C THR A 28 -6.83 5.23 -13.89
N THR A 29 -6.85 3.91 -13.71
CA THR A 29 -5.90 3.20 -12.85
C THR A 29 -4.46 3.38 -13.31
N GLN A 30 -4.21 3.64 -14.60
CA GLN A 30 -2.87 3.90 -15.14
C GLN A 30 -2.42 5.35 -14.96
N ASN A 31 -3.35 6.29 -15.18
CA ASN A 31 -3.16 7.73 -15.03
C ASN A 31 -4.16 8.24 -13.97
N PRO A 32 -3.87 8.03 -12.67
CA PRO A 32 -4.79 8.40 -11.61
C PRO A 32 -4.87 9.92 -11.44
N THR A 33 -5.91 10.38 -10.77
CA THR A 33 -6.01 11.78 -10.32
C THR A 33 -5.59 11.92 -8.86
N TYR A 34 -5.03 13.07 -8.50
CA TYR A 34 -4.62 13.43 -7.14
C TYR A 34 -5.70 14.20 -6.38
N GLU A 35 -6.70 14.70 -7.09
CA GLU A 35 -7.84 15.43 -6.55
C GLU A 35 -9.10 15.03 -7.33
N LEU A 36 -10.23 14.92 -6.62
CA LEU A 36 -11.54 14.67 -7.22
C LEU A 36 -12.60 15.35 -6.34
N ASP A 37 -13.53 16.08 -6.97
CA ASP A 37 -14.58 16.86 -6.29
C ASP A 37 -14.03 17.86 -5.24
N GLY A 38 -12.86 18.47 -5.48
CA GLY A 38 -12.24 19.41 -4.54
C GLY A 38 -11.57 18.75 -3.33
N LYS A 39 -11.52 17.41 -3.28
CA LYS A 39 -10.90 16.63 -2.21
C LYS A 39 -9.65 15.92 -2.72
N ALA A 40 -8.63 15.81 -1.87
CA ALA A 40 -7.45 15.02 -2.19
C ALA A 40 -7.83 13.53 -2.34
N VAL A 41 -7.25 12.86 -3.34
CA VAL A 41 -7.37 11.41 -3.52
C VAL A 41 -6.14 10.76 -2.91
N LEU A 42 -6.31 10.13 -1.75
CA LEU A 42 -5.24 9.45 -1.04
C LEU A 42 -5.09 8.02 -1.57
N GLY A 43 -3.86 7.52 -1.56
CA GLY A 43 -3.59 6.10 -1.62
C GLY A 43 -4.00 5.39 -0.33
N ARG A 44 -3.83 4.07 -0.32
CA ARG A 44 -4.13 3.20 0.82
C ARG A 44 -3.14 3.33 1.99
N THR A 45 -1.96 3.85 1.69
CA THR A 45 -0.91 4.19 2.64
C THR A 45 -0.39 5.56 2.24
N GLU A 46 -0.19 6.46 3.19
CA GLU A 46 0.35 7.80 2.93
C GLU A 46 1.30 8.24 4.05
N ASN A 47 2.10 9.26 3.77
CA ASN A 47 2.89 9.93 4.78
C ASN A 47 1.99 10.83 5.65
N VAL A 48 2.11 10.69 6.97
CA VAL A 48 1.38 11.48 7.96
C VAL A 48 2.36 12.25 8.83
N TYR A 49 2.16 13.56 8.93
CA TYR A 49 3.01 14.45 9.72
C TYR A 49 2.25 14.98 10.94
N LEU A 50 2.94 15.04 12.08
CA LEU A 50 2.45 15.62 13.34
C LEU A 50 2.85 17.10 13.38
N SER A 51 2.27 17.91 12.50
CA SER A 51 2.76 19.24 12.11
C SER A 51 2.90 20.24 13.26
N SER A 52 2.05 20.12 14.29
CA SER A 52 2.09 20.98 15.48
C SER A 52 3.05 20.49 16.59
N VAL A 53 3.72 19.36 16.41
CA VAL A 53 4.55 18.73 17.45
C VAL A 53 6.03 18.97 17.17
N GLN A 54 6.66 19.80 17.99
CA GLN A 54 8.09 20.05 17.90
C GLN A 54 8.90 18.76 18.04
N GLY A 55 9.89 18.57 17.18
CA GLY A 55 10.68 17.34 17.12
C GLY A 55 10.07 16.24 16.25
N LEU A 56 8.79 16.35 15.85
CA LEU A 56 8.11 15.37 14.98
C LEU A 56 7.50 15.96 13.71
N LYS A 57 7.38 17.29 13.61
CA LYS A 57 6.70 17.98 12.50
C LYS A 57 7.18 17.58 11.09
N ASP A 58 8.47 17.33 10.90
CA ASP A 58 9.08 16.99 9.60
C ASP A 58 9.36 15.48 9.47
N VAL A 59 8.81 14.67 10.37
CA VAL A 59 8.98 13.23 10.39
C VAL A 59 7.73 12.56 9.80
N PRO A 60 7.84 11.90 8.64
CA PRO A 60 6.74 11.14 8.06
C PRO A 60 6.52 9.87 8.89
N PHE A 61 5.29 9.69 9.33
CA PHE A 61 4.82 8.43 9.89
C PHE A 61 4.01 7.70 8.83
N ILE A 62 4.21 6.38 8.73
CA ILE A 62 3.40 5.54 7.85
C ILE A 62 1.95 5.56 8.35
N GLY A 63 1.07 6.19 7.58
CA GLY A 63 -0.38 6.22 7.80
C GLY A 63 -1.09 5.18 6.96
N LYS A 64 -1.83 4.28 7.61
CA LYS A 64 -2.75 3.39 6.92
C LYS A 64 -4.09 4.08 6.74
N ILE A 65 -4.58 4.21 5.51
CA ILE A 65 -5.86 4.85 5.22
C ILE A 65 -6.98 3.80 5.19
N ASP A 66 -7.98 3.96 6.06
CA ASP A 66 -9.01 2.96 6.32
C ASP A 66 -10.40 3.63 6.40
N THR A 67 -11.11 3.63 5.27
CA THR A 67 -12.50 4.08 5.18
C THR A 67 -13.46 3.26 6.05
N GLY A 68 -13.04 2.05 6.46
CA GLY A 68 -13.78 1.19 7.34
C GLY A 68 -13.65 1.52 8.82
N ALA A 69 -12.67 2.34 9.21
CA ALA A 69 -12.45 2.76 10.58
C ALA A 69 -13.19 4.05 10.90
N GLU A 70 -14.06 4.02 11.91
CA GLU A 70 -14.81 5.21 12.35
C GLU A 70 -13.91 6.30 12.95
N THR A 71 -12.75 5.94 13.49
CA THR A 71 -11.85 6.88 14.18
C THR A 71 -10.41 6.74 13.71
N THR A 72 -9.73 7.88 13.57
CA THR A 72 -8.26 7.95 13.48
C THR A 72 -7.62 7.51 14.79
N SER A 73 -6.53 6.74 14.71
CA SER A 73 -5.77 6.29 15.88
C SER A 73 -4.27 6.29 15.62
N MET A 74 -3.49 6.51 16.67
CA MET A 74 -2.03 6.51 16.56
C MET A 74 -1.37 5.72 17.69
N HIS A 75 -0.14 5.29 17.41
CA HIS A 75 0.75 4.73 18.40
C HIS A 75 1.16 5.82 19.38
N ALA A 76 0.96 5.56 20.67
CA ALA A 76 1.57 6.32 21.74
C ALA A 76 2.03 5.38 22.87
N GLU A 77 3.01 5.84 23.63
CA GLU A 77 3.57 5.19 24.81
C GLU A 77 3.36 6.07 26.05
N ASP A 78 3.51 5.49 27.25
CA ASP A 78 3.36 6.19 28.53
C ASP A 78 2.09 7.07 28.61
N ILE A 79 0.96 6.53 28.13
CA ILE A 79 -0.31 7.24 28.09
C ILE A 79 -0.89 7.33 29.50
N HIS A 80 -1.02 8.55 30.01
CA HIS A 80 -1.62 8.84 31.31
C HIS A 80 -2.73 9.86 31.19
N VAL A 81 -3.79 9.69 31.99
CA VAL A 81 -4.91 10.61 32.09
C VAL A 81 -5.03 11.07 33.53
N LYS A 82 -5.05 12.39 33.74
CA LYS A 82 -5.20 13.01 35.07
C LYS A 82 -6.25 14.13 34.99
N SER A 83 -6.79 14.52 36.13
CA SER A 83 -7.76 15.62 36.24
C SER A 83 -7.34 16.58 37.33
N THR A 84 -7.58 17.88 37.11
CA THR A 84 -7.46 18.91 38.16
C THR A 84 -8.79 19.16 38.90
N ASN A 85 -9.90 18.62 38.39
CA ASN A 85 -11.21 18.74 39.02
C ASN A 85 -11.20 18.11 40.42
N ALA A 86 -11.77 18.82 41.41
CA ALA A 86 -11.73 18.44 42.81
C ALA A 86 -12.30 17.04 43.10
N ASP A 87 -13.32 16.62 42.36
CA ASP A 87 -14.01 15.33 42.52
C ASP A 87 -13.23 14.17 41.89
N TYR A 88 -12.40 14.47 40.90
CA TYR A 88 -11.70 13.47 40.07
C TYR A 88 -10.18 13.44 40.28
N LYS A 89 -9.59 14.42 40.97
CA LYS A 89 -8.13 14.59 41.15
C LYS A 89 -7.38 13.40 41.73
N ASN A 90 -8.08 12.54 42.47
CA ASN A 90 -7.51 11.36 43.11
C ASN A 90 -7.55 10.11 42.21
N LEU A 91 -8.33 10.15 41.12
CA LEU A 91 -8.43 9.08 40.14
C LEU A 91 -7.44 9.34 39.00
N LYS A 92 -6.95 8.25 38.38
CA LYS A 92 -6.02 8.33 37.24
C LYS A 92 -6.33 7.27 36.19
N ASP A 93 -5.87 7.55 34.98
CA ASP A 93 -5.82 6.60 33.86
C ASP A 93 -7.16 5.88 33.68
N LYS A 94 -7.17 4.55 33.80
CA LYS A 94 -8.37 3.72 33.62
C LYS A 94 -9.47 4.04 34.63
N GLU A 95 -9.12 4.28 35.89
CA GLU A 95 -10.10 4.56 36.95
C GLU A 95 -10.78 5.91 36.71
N LEU A 96 -9.99 6.92 36.34
CA LEU A 96 -10.51 8.23 35.96
C LEU A 96 -11.41 8.15 34.73
N MET A 97 -10.94 7.51 33.66
CA MET A 97 -11.74 7.36 32.44
C MET A 97 -13.03 6.59 32.69
N ALA A 98 -13.01 5.56 33.53
CA ALA A 98 -14.21 4.80 33.89
C ALA A 98 -15.21 5.67 34.67
N ALA A 99 -14.74 6.42 35.68
CA ALA A 99 -15.60 7.31 36.47
C ALA A 99 -16.23 8.42 35.62
N ILE A 100 -15.45 9.05 34.74
CA ILE A 100 -15.96 10.06 33.80
C ILE A 100 -17.01 9.45 32.86
N THR A 101 -16.72 8.27 32.30
CA THR A 101 -17.63 7.59 31.37
C THR A 101 -18.95 7.23 32.07
N GLU A 102 -18.88 6.71 33.29
CA GLU A 102 -20.07 6.37 34.09
C GLU A 102 -20.88 7.61 34.46
N ASP A 103 -20.23 8.71 34.87
CA ASP A 103 -20.91 9.98 35.14
C ASP A 103 -21.64 10.50 33.90
N LEU A 104 -21.00 10.49 32.72
CA LEU A 104 -21.66 10.91 31.49
C LEU A 104 -22.82 10.00 31.10
N LEU A 105 -22.67 8.67 31.19
CA LEU A 105 -23.74 7.74 30.84
C LEU A 105 -24.96 7.86 31.76
N ASN A 106 -24.76 8.25 33.02
CA ASN A 106 -25.84 8.34 34.01
C ASN A 106 -26.45 9.75 34.11
N ASN A 107 -25.67 10.80 33.84
CA ASN A 107 -26.03 12.19 34.17
C ASN A 107 -25.92 13.17 32.98
N SER A 108 -25.61 12.70 31.77
CA SER A 108 -25.57 13.54 30.56
C SER A 108 -26.79 13.29 29.68
N ASP A 109 -27.37 14.36 29.14
CA ASP A 109 -28.40 14.29 28.08
C ASP A 109 -27.78 14.11 26.67
N VAL A 110 -26.45 13.99 26.59
CA VAL A 110 -25.70 13.85 25.32
C VAL A 110 -25.42 12.37 25.06
N ASP A 111 -25.90 11.87 23.92
CA ASP A 111 -25.66 10.52 23.45
C ASP A 111 -24.16 10.25 23.26
N TYR A 112 -23.75 8.99 23.44
CA TYR A 112 -22.35 8.58 23.34
C TYR A 112 -21.70 8.95 21.99
N ASP A 113 -22.46 8.85 20.90
CA ASP A 113 -21.95 9.14 19.56
C ASP A 113 -21.68 10.65 19.36
N ASP A 114 -22.29 11.50 20.19
CA ASP A 114 -22.13 12.96 20.18
C ASP A 114 -21.05 13.47 21.15
N TRP A 115 -20.40 12.57 21.90
CA TRP A 115 -19.35 12.93 22.85
C TRP A 115 -18.15 13.63 22.18
N ASN A 116 -17.82 14.80 22.73
CA ASN A 116 -16.74 15.68 22.25
C ASN A 116 -16.13 16.50 23.39
N GLY A 117 -15.11 17.32 23.09
CA GLY A 117 -14.35 18.09 24.08
C GLY A 117 -15.20 18.99 24.97
N SER A 118 -16.32 19.53 24.49
CA SER A 118 -17.23 20.33 25.32
C SER A 118 -17.93 19.48 26.39
N THR A 119 -18.26 18.24 26.07
CA THR A 119 -18.85 17.27 27.01
C THR A 119 -17.84 16.92 28.12
N PHE A 120 -16.55 16.85 27.77
CA PHE A 120 -15.48 16.44 28.68
C PHE A 120 -14.82 17.61 29.44
N ALA A 121 -15.03 18.86 29.02
CA ALA A 121 -14.36 20.04 29.58
C ALA A 121 -14.55 20.18 31.09
N LYS A 122 -15.74 19.85 31.64
CA LYS A 122 -16.07 19.95 33.07
C LYS A 122 -15.18 19.07 33.97
N TYR A 123 -14.60 18.01 33.41
CA TYR A 123 -13.72 17.11 34.17
C TYR A 123 -12.29 17.62 34.25
N GLU A 124 -11.94 18.71 33.55
CA GLU A 124 -10.58 19.29 33.53
C GLU A 124 -9.49 18.22 33.36
N ALA A 125 -9.77 17.25 32.49
CA ALA A 125 -8.90 16.09 32.29
C ALA A 125 -7.86 16.38 31.21
N VAL A 126 -6.61 16.01 31.48
CA VAL A 126 -5.45 16.15 30.59
C VAL A 126 -4.86 14.78 30.35
N VAL A 127 -4.48 14.53 29.11
CA VAL A 127 -3.79 13.33 28.65
C VAL A 127 -2.33 13.69 28.38
N SER A 128 -1.40 12.98 29.00
CA SER A 128 0.04 13.06 28.70
C SER A 128 0.48 11.75 28.06
N PHE A 129 1.23 11.79 26.97
CA PHE A 129 1.69 10.60 26.26
C PHE A 129 2.99 10.90 25.51
N LYS A 130 3.71 9.85 25.13
CA LYS A 130 4.97 9.97 24.38
C LYS A 130 4.85 9.36 23.00
N VAL A 131 5.51 10.01 22.05
CA VAL A 131 5.69 9.50 20.68
C VAL A 131 7.18 9.51 20.40
N GLN A 132 7.73 8.35 20.04
CA GLN A 132 9.15 8.26 19.67
C GLN A 132 9.37 8.94 18.33
N ASN A 133 10.40 9.80 18.24
CA ASN A 133 10.98 10.16 16.96
C ASN A 133 11.78 8.96 16.45
N PRO A 134 11.35 8.26 15.39
CA PRO A 134 12.01 7.04 14.94
C PRO A 134 13.40 7.27 14.30
N ARG A 135 13.79 8.54 14.07
CA ARG A 135 15.09 8.93 13.49
C ARG A 135 16.11 9.26 14.58
N THR A 136 15.70 9.97 15.64
CA THR A 136 16.60 10.39 16.73
C THR A 136 16.49 9.51 17.98
N GLY A 137 15.39 8.79 18.15
CA GLY A 137 15.09 7.98 19.33
C GLY A 137 14.43 8.78 20.46
N ASP A 138 14.34 10.10 20.33
CA ASP A 138 13.76 10.98 21.35
C ASP A 138 12.31 10.63 21.63
N MET A 139 11.97 10.46 22.90
CA MET A 139 10.60 10.26 23.34
C MET A 139 9.93 11.62 23.58
N VAL A 140 9.24 12.12 22.55
CA VAL A 140 8.60 13.44 22.59
C VAL A 140 7.33 13.36 23.46
N LEU A 141 7.36 14.05 24.60
CA LEU A 141 6.20 14.18 25.50
C LEU A 141 5.20 15.19 24.93
N ILE A 142 3.94 14.77 24.84
CA ILE A 142 2.83 15.58 24.37
C ILE A 142 1.76 15.59 25.47
N GLU A 143 1.25 16.78 25.79
CA GLU A 143 0.12 16.96 26.70
C GLU A 143 -1.02 17.66 25.95
N ALA A 144 -2.23 17.12 26.09
CA ALA A 144 -3.43 17.68 25.48
C ALA A 144 -4.66 17.44 26.37
N PRO A 145 -5.68 18.33 26.32
CA PRO A 145 -6.95 18.07 26.97
C PRO A 145 -7.55 16.73 26.49
N LEU A 146 -8.23 16.04 27.39
CA LEU A 146 -9.03 14.86 27.04
C LEU A 146 -10.24 15.31 26.20
N GLU A 147 -10.25 14.96 24.93
CA GLU A 147 -11.35 15.30 24.02
C GLU A 147 -12.55 14.40 24.29
N ARG A 148 -12.32 13.08 24.42
CA ARG A 148 -13.32 12.10 24.85
C ARG A 148 -12.68 10.80 25.29
N VAL A 149 -13.47 9.94 25.93
CA VAL A 149 -13.13 8.53 26.16
C VAL A 149 -13.82 7.68 25.10
N SER A 150 -13.02 6.98 24.28
CA SER A 150 -13.54 6.03 23.28
C SER A 150 -13.71 4.65 23.89
N MET A 151 -14.91 4.06 23.73
CA MET A 151 -15.24 2.71 24.15
C MET A 151 -15.00 1.71 23.02
N ILE A 152 -13.85 1.03 23.02
CA ILE A 152 -13.50 0.05 22.00
C ILE A 152 -14.07 -1.32 22.38
N ARG A 153 -15.10 -1.75 21.64
CA ARG A 153 -15.72 -3.07 21.85
C ARG A 153 -14.75 -4.19 21.45
N SER A 154 -14.56 -5.14 22.36
CA SER A 154 -13.74 -6.33 22.09
C SER A 154 -14.55 -7.40 21.38
N ARG A 155 -13.90 -8.20 20.53
CA ARG A 155 -14.54 -9.37 19.92
C ARG A 155 -14.82 -10.49 20.93
N THR A 156 -14.14 -10.49 22.08
CA THR A 156 -14.05 -11.61 23.04
C THR A 156 -14.37 -11.22 24.49
N SER A 157 -14.72 -9.96 24.75
CA SER A 157 -15.02 -9.45 26.10
C SER A 157 -16.26 -8.57 26.04
N SER A 158 -17.14 -8.72 27.02
CA SER A 158 -18.32 -7.86 27.22
C SER A 158 -17.93 -6.48 27.76
N THR A 159 -16.83 -6.36 28.50
CA THR A 159 -16.31 -5.06 28.95
C THR A 159 -15.57 -4.36 27.82
N PRO A 160 -15.93 -3.10 27.47
CA PRO A 160 -15.23 -2.32 26.47
C PRO A 160 -13.85 -1.89 26.98
N LEU A 161 -12.89 -1.77 26.06
CA LEU A 161 -11.59 -1.17 26.34
C LEU A 161 -11.71 0.35 26.20
N LEU A 162 -11.50 1.08 27.29
CA LEU A 162 -11.48 2.55 27.29
C LEU A 162 -10.14 3.06 26.76
N ARG A 163 -10.19 4.07 25.89
CA ARG A 163 -9.01 4.74 25.36
C ARG A 163 -9.21 6.25 25.34
N PRO A 164 -8.19 7.04 25.73
CA PRO A 164 -8.28 8.49 25.61
C PRO A 164 -8.16 8.92 24.14
N THR A 165 -8.91 9.95 23.80
CA THR A 165 -8.84 10.65 22.52
C THR A 165 -8.45 12.09 22.77
N VAL A 166 -7.58 12.62 21.90
CA VAL A 166 -7.10 14.01 21.95
C VAL A 166 -7.26 14.65 20.57
N LYS A 167 -7.36 15.98 20.50
CA LYS A 167 -7.27 16.69 19.21
C LYS A 167 -5.82 16.96 18.82
N MET A 168 -5.46 16.59 17.59
CA MET A 168 -4.12 16.81 17.05
C MET A 168 -4.19 17.33 15.61
N SER A 169 -3.26 18.22 15.24
CA SER A 169 -3.03 18.58 13.85
C SER A 169 -2.24 17.48 13.14
N LEU A 170 -2.83 16.90 12.10
CA LEU A 170 -2.19 15.95 11.21
C LEU A 170 -2.13 16.55 9.80
N THR A 171 -1.00 16.42 9.12
CA THR A 171 -0.88 16.77 7.69
C THR A 171 -0.70 15.51 6.85
N ILE A 172 -1.50 15.41 5.79
CA ILE A 172 -1.42 14.36 4.76
C ILE A 172 -1.66 15.05 3.43
N ALA A 173 -0.86 14.76 2.39
CA ALA A 173 -1.03 15.36 1.07
C ALA A 173 -1.09 16.90 1.10
N ASP A 174 -0.20 17.52 1.89
CA ASP A 174 -0.15 18.98 2.14
C ASP A 174 -1.42 19.59 2.78
N GLN A 175 -2.40 18.77 3.18
CA GLN A 175 -3.60 19.20 3.88
C GLN A 175 -3.43 18.99 5.39
N GLU A 176 -3.32 20.09 6.14
CA GLU A 176 -3.33 20.07 7.60
C GLU A 176 -4.77 20.09 8.14
N LEU A 177 -5.09 19.10 8.97
CA LEU A 177 -6.38 19.02 9.65
C LEU A 177 -6.20 18.75 11.14
N LYS A 178 -6.94 19.51 11.96
CA LYS A 178 -7.09 19.21 13.38
C LYS A 178 -8.20 18.18 13.57
N THR A 179 -7.84 16.96 13.96
CA THR A 179 -8.77 15.83 14.08
C THR A 179 -8.65 15.13 15.43
N ASP A 180 -9.67 14.35 15.77
CA ASP A 180 -9.71 13.49 16.93
C ASP A 180 -8.83 12.25 16.68
N VAL A 181 -7.87 12.03 17.57
CA VAL A 181 -6.92 10.92 17.50
C VAL A 181 -7.02 10.06 18.75
N ASN A 182 -7.42 8.81 18.55
CA ASN A 182 -7.44 7.80 19.60
C ASN A 182 -6.02 7.27 19.90
N LEU A 183 -5.61 7.31 21.16
CA LEU A 183 -4.26 6.89 21.57
C LEU A 183 -4.25 5.44 22.04
N THR A 184 -3.31 4.64 21.52
CA THR A 184 -3.13 3.24 21.89
C THR A 184 -1.71 2.76 21.62
N ASP A 185 -1.25 1.72 22.31
CA ASP A 185 -0.05 0.99 21.89
C ASP A 185 -0.34 0.28 20.57
N ARG A 186 0.46 0.58 19.55
CA ARG A 186 0.42 -0.05 18.22
C ARG A 186 1.79 -0.58 17.78
N SER A 187 2.70 -0.81 18.71
CA SER A 187 4.07 -1.32 18.46
C SER A 187 4.12 -2.61 17.63
N HIS A 188 3.04 -3.40 17.65
CA HIS A 188 2.91 -4.64 16.89
C HIS A 188 2.40 -4.46 15.45
N PHE A 189 1.87 -3.28 15.11
CA PHE A 189 1.36 -2.98 13.77
C PHE A 189 2.47 -2.50 12.84
N SER A 190 2.26 -2.61 11.53
CA SER A 190 3.22 -2.10 10.53
C SER A 190 3.16 -0.60 10.33
N ALA A 191 2.00 0.01 10.59
CA ALA A 191 1.76 1.43 10.48
C ALA A 191 1.43 1.98 11.87
N PRO A 192 2.21 2.95 12.39
CA PRO A 192 1.95 3.57 13.68
C PRO A 192 0.66 4.41 13.68
N VAL A 193 0.23 4.92 12.53
CA VAL A 193 -0.99 5.72 12.39
C VAL A 193 -2.01 4.99 11.53
N LEU A 194 -3.28 5.05 11.92
CA LEU A 194 -4.44 4.62 11.14
C LEU A 194 -5.34 5.84 10.98
N ILE A 195 -5.62 6.23 9.74
CA ILE A 195 -6.46 7.36 9.39
C ILE A 195 -7.85 6.82 9.04
N GLY A 196 -8.85 7.26 9.81
CA GLY A 196 -10.25 6.84 9.67
C GLY A 196 -11.17 8.00 9.33
N LYS A 197 -12.48 7.79 9.45
CA LYS A 197 -13.52 8.75 9.06
C LYS A 197 -13.40 10.12 9.74
N THR A 198 -12.91 10.21 10.98
CA THR A 198 -12.69 11.50 11.67
C THR A 198 -11.72 12.43 10.93
N PHE A 199 -10.84 11.89 10.08
CA PHE A 199 -10.03 12.68 9.16
C PHE A 199 -10.62 12.68 7.75
N LEU A 200 -11.08 11.52 7.25
CA LEU A 200 -11.41 11.35 5.83
C LEU A 200 -12.70 12.07 5.39
N ALA A 201 -13.76 12.02 6.21
CA ALA A 201 -15.14 12.31 5.81
C ALA A 201 -15.28 13.51 4.86
N ASP A 202 -14.83 14.69 5.30
CA ASP A 202 -15.02 15.93 4.54
C ASP A 202 -13.77 16.38 3.80
N ASN A 203 -12.66 15.64 3.91
CA ASN A 203 -11.34 16.14 3.50
C ASN A 203 -10.72 15.34 2.34
N ALA A 204 -10.97 14.03 2.27
CA ALA A 204 -10.27 13.16 1.32
C ALA A 204 -11.14 12.01 0.81
N LEU A 205 -10.82 11.58 -0.41
CA LEU A 205 -11.26 10.33 -1.02
C LEU A 205 -10.10 9.34 -1.03
N VAL A 206 -10.37 8.05 -1.20
CA VAL A 206 -9.33 7.01 -1.10
C VAL A 206 -9.36 6.07 -2.29
N PHE A 207 -8.25 6.01 -3.03
CA PHE A 207 -8.03 5.04 -4.09
C PHE A 207 -7.11 3.90 -3.62
N ALA A 208 -7.70 2.76 -3.26
CA ALA A 208 -6.97 1.64 -2.65
C ALA A 208 -6.01 0.90 -3.62
N GLY A 209 -6.07 1.20 -4.92
CA GLY A 209 -5.16 0.66 -5.93
C GLY A 209 -3.71 1.10 -5.73
N TYR A 210 -3.50 2.27 -5.11
CA TYR A 210 -2.18 2.85 -4.88
C TYR A 210 -1.77 2.83 -3.41
N ASP A 211 -0.48 2.68 -3.14
CA ASP A 211 0.18 3.07 -1.90
C ASP A 211 1.06 4.29 -2.21
N TYR A 212 1.02 5.34 -1.38
CA TYR A 212 1.73 6.62 -1.56
C TYR A 212 1.41 7.30 -2.89
N LEU A 213 0.11 7.45 -3.20
CA LEU A 213 -0.32 8.05 -4.45
C LEU A 213 0.25 9.46 -4.57
N GLN A 214 0.13 10.26 -3.51
CA GLN A 214 0.52 11.67 -3.47
C GLN A 214 2.03 11.89 -3.63
N GLU A 215 2.85 10.86 -3.39
CA GLU A 215 4.31 10.92 -3.58
C GLU A 215 4.75 10.62 -5.03
N GLN A 216 3.84 10.21 -5.91
CA GLN A 216 4.21 9.72 -7.23
C GLN A 216 4.89 10.79 -8.11
N GLU A 217 4.37 12.02 -8.14
CA GLU A 217 4.95 13.08 -8.98
C GLU A 217 6.36 13.47 -8.51
N ASN A 218 6.55 13.49 -7.19
CA ASN A 218 7.80 13.86 -6.54
C ASN A 218 8.76 12.68 -6.34
N ALA A 219 8.40 11.48 -6.79
CA ALA A 219 9.21 10.29 -6.66
C ALA A 219 10.56 10.49 -7.35
N THR A 220 11.65 10.16 -6.67
CA THR A 220 12.99 10.21 -7.27
C THR A 220 13.11 9.10 -8.32
N VAL A 221 13.53 9.46 -9.52
CA VAL A 221 13.83 8.48 -10.56
C VAL A 221 15.20 7.85 -10.28
N VAL A 222 15.22 6.52 -10.27
CA VAL A 222 16.41 5.70 -9.99
C VAL A 222 16.55 4.62 -11.04
N GLY A 223 17.79 4.20 -11.33
CA GLY A 223 18.06 3.03 -12.14
C GLY A 223 17.85 1.74 -11.36
N ARG A 224 17.88 0.60 -12.07
CA ARG A 224 17.74 -0.73 -11.44
C ARG A 224 18.88 -1.12 -10.50
N LYS A 225 20.02 -0.44 -10.60
CA LYS A 225 21.15 -0.51 -9.66
C LYS A 225 21.70 0.90 -9.46
N GLU A 226 22.06 1.22 -8.24
CA GLU A 226 22.61 2.51 -7.86
C GLU A 226 23.81 2.33 -6.93
N VAL A 227 24.63 3.37 -6.81
CA VAL A 227 25.59 3.54 -5.72
C VAL A 227 25.13 4.73 -4.88
N VAL A 228 24.80 4.47 -3.62
CA VAL A 228 24.36 5.49 -2.66
C VAL A 228 25.37 5.62 -1.52
N SER A 229 25.30 6.69 -0.74
CA SER A 229 26.18 6.90 0.42
C SER A 229 25.42 6.75 1.73
N ILE A 230 26.03 6.08 2.71
CA ILE A 230 25.54 6.06 4.09
C ILE A 230 26.72 6.46 4.99
N SER A 231 26.60 7.59 5.68
CA SER A 231 27.66 8.14 6.54
C SER A 231 29.05 8.24 5.85
N GLY A 232 29.05 8.58 4.55
CA GLY A 232 30.24 8.72 3.70
C GLY A 232 30.77 7.41 3.11
N MET A 233 30.08 6.29 3.32
CA MET A 233 30.48 4.98 2.80
C MET A 233 29.61 4.60 1.60
N ALA A 234 30.24 4.20 0.50
CA ALA A 234 29.56 3.83 -0.74
C ALA A 234 28.88 2.45 -0.64
N MET A 235 27.62 2.39 -1.04
CA MET A 235 26.76 1.21 -0.92
C MET A 235 26.13 0.89 -2.28
N ASN A 236 26.37 -0.32 -2.78
CA ASN A 236 25.64 -0.86 -3.92
C ASN A 236 24.19 -1.11 -3.50
N ALA A 237 23.27 -0.42 -4.16
CA ALA A 237 21.86 -0.50 -3.90
C ALA A 237 21.11 -1.15 -5.08
N THR A 238 20.17 -2.03 -4.74
CA THR A 238 19.32 -2.75 -5.70
C THR A 238 17.86 -2.71 -5.25
N PHE A 239 16.94 -3.06 -6.14
CA PHE A 239 15.50 -3.03 -5.86
C PHE A 239 14.90 -4.44 -5.88
N SER A 240 13.94 -4.70 -5.00
CA SER A 240 13.13 -5.90 -5.00
C SER A 240 11.71 -5.58 -5.41
N LEU A 241 11.21 -6.27 -6.43
CA LEU A 241 9.81 -6.19 -6.86
C LEU A 241 8.88 -7.16 -6.11
N LYS A 242 9.42 -7.93 -5.15
CA LYS A 242 8.67 -8.97 -4.42
C LYS A 242 8.71 -8.79 -2.90
N ASN A 243 9.87 -8.38 -2.36
CA ASN A 243 10.03 -8.26 -0.92
C ASN A 243 9.58 -6.87 -0.46
N ARG A 244 8.67 -6.83 0.53
CA ARG A 244 8.12 -5.58 1.06
C ARG A 244 9.15 -4.70 1.76
N TYR A 245 9.97 -5.29 2.63
CA TYR A 245 10.88 -4.54 3.50
C TYR A 245 12.27 -4.42 2.86
N SER A 246 12.86 -3.23 3.00
CA SER A 246 14.25 -2.98 2.66
C SER A 246 15.19 -3.66 3.66
N ILE A 247 16.40 -3.98 3.21
CA ILE A 247 17.37 -4.74 3.98
C ILE A 247 18.79 -4.21 3.74
N LEU A 248 19.49 -3.94 4.83
CA LEU A 248 20.89 -3.50 4.83
C LEU A 248 21.81 -4.66 5.28
N HIS A 249 22.96 -4.78 4.62
CA HIS A 249 24.03 -5.67 5.06
C HIS A 249 24.68 -5.10 6.33
N SER A 250 24.57 -5.85 7.42
CA SER A 250 25.12 -5.45 8.72
C SER A 250 25.70 -6.66 9.46
N LYS A 251 26.80 -6.46 10.16
CA LYS A 251 27.46 -7.45 11.03
C LYS A 251 27.37 -7.00 12.49
N ASN A 252 27.72 -7.90 13.42
CA ASN A 252 27.81 -7.62 14.86
C ASN A 252 26.60 -6.85 15.41
N ILE A 253 25.40 -7.29 15.02
CA ILE A 253 24.15 -6.61 15.36
C ILE A 253 23.80 -6.92 16.82
N ASP A 254 23.85 -5.89 17.67
CA ASP A 254 23.44 -5.93 19.07
C ASP A 254 22.24 -5.01 19.31
N VAL A 255 21.26 -5.50 20.08
CA VAL A 255 20.00 -4.77 20.32
C VAL A 255 19.90 -4.43 21.80
N ASP A 256 20.05 -3.15 22.13
CA ASP A 256 19.80 -2.63 23.45
C ASP A 256 18.32 -2.29 23.61
N LYS A 257 17.55 -3.25 24.12
CA LYS A 257 16.12 -3.06 24.41
C LYS A 257 15.84 -2.07 25.53
N LYS A 258 16.81 -1.78 26.40
CA LYS A 258 16.60 -0.86 27.52
C LYS A 258 16.59 0.58 27.01
N ASN A 259 17.50 0.89 26.09
CA ASN A 259 17.62 2.21 25.48
C ASN A 259 16.87 2.33 24.14
N ASN A 260 16.25 1.25 23.67
CA ASN A 260 15.61 1.16 22.35
C ASN A 260 16.58 1.55 21.22
N GLU A 261 17.78 0.98 21.24
CA GLU A 261 18.83 1.23 20.27
C GLU A 261 19.36 -0.08 19.68
N VAL A 262 20.03 0.03 18.53
CA VAL A 262 20.70 -1.08 17.86
C VAL A 262 22.06 -0.61 17.41
N THR A 263 23.09 -1.32 17.85
CA THR A 263 24.47 -1.12 17.41
C THR A 263 24.85 -2.22 16.42
N PHE A 264 25.50 -1.86 15.32
CA PHE A 264 25.89 -2.80 14.28
C PHE A 264 27.05 -2.26 13.44
N ASP A 265 27.80 -3.17 12.83
CA ASP A 265 28.82 -2.82 11.84
C ASP A 265 28.19 -2.77 10.45
N MET A 266 28.18 -1.59 9.86
CA MET A 266 27.88 -1.39 8.45
C MET A 266 29.08 -1.80 7.61
N VAL A 267 28.84 -2.45 6.47
CA VAL A 267 29.88 -2.91 5.55
C VAL A 267 29.66 -2.23 4.20
N ASP A 268 30.68 -1.56 3.66
CA ASP A 268 30.60 -0.91 2.34
C ASP A 268 30.95 -1.84 1.18
N ASN A 269 31.03 -1.26 -0.03
CA ASN A 269 31.40 -1.98 -1.25
C ASN A 269 32.81 -2.58 -1.23
N ASP A 270 33.75 -1.93 -0.52
CA ASP A 270 35.15 -2.37 -0.39
C ASP A 270 35.33 -3.36 0.79
N GLY A 271 34.26 -3.63 1.55
CA GLY A 271 34.30 -4.44 2.76
C GLY A 271 34.79 -3.69 4.00
N LYS A 272 34.97 -2.37 3.93
CA LYS A 272 35.30 -1.55 5.10
C LYS A 272 34.11 -1.54 6.05
N GLN A 273 34.41 -1.57 7.34
CA GLN A 273 33.43 -1.61 8.41
C GLN A 273 33.41 -0.31 9.18
N LYS A 274 32.20 0.11 9.58
CA LYS A 274 31.97 1.24 10.47
C LYS A 274 30.84 0.90 11.41
N GLU A 275 31.11 1.00 12.71
CA GLU A 275 30.09 0.84 13.74
C GLU A 275 29.08 2.00 13.65
N MET A 276 27.81 1.68 13.83
CA MET A 276 26.70 2.63 13.87
C MET A 276 25.73 2.21 14.96
N THR A 277 25.21 3.19 15.69
CA THR A 277 24.11 3.01 16.65
C THR A 277 22.93 3.84 16.18
N LEU A 278 21.76 3.20 16.05
CA LEU A 278 20.52 3.84 15.60
C LEU A 278 19.35 3.46 16.51
N PRO A 279 18.32 4.32 16.61
CA PRO A 279 17.08 3.99 17.32
C PRO A 279 16.40 2.75 16.75
N LEU A 280 16.01 1.85 17.63
CA LEU A 280 15.19 0.68 17.30
C LEU A 280 13.75 1.11 17.08
N VAL A 281 13.24 0.95 15.86
CA VAL A 281 11.80 1.15 15.58
C VAL A 281 10.99 -0.03 16.12
N ARG A 282 11.40 -1.27 15.80
CA ARG A 282 10.81 -2.51 16.34
C ARG A 282 11.55 -3.77 15.88
N MET A 283 11.22 -4.92 16.47
CA MET A 283 11.68 -6.23 16.01
C MET A 283 10.75 -6.83 14.95
N LEU A 284 11.12 -6.70 13.68
CA LEU A 284 10.43 -7.29 12.53
C LEU A 284 10.60 -8.81 12.48
N SER A 285 9.54 -9.54 12.10
CA SER A 285 9.61 -10.99 11.88
C SER A 285 9.78 -11.29 10.39
N VAL A 286 10.95 -11.80 9.99
CA VAL A 286 11.27 -12.17 8.60
C VAL A 286 11.64 -13.65 8.55
N SER A 287 10.91 -14.44 7.77
CA SER A 287 11.11 -15.90 7.65
C SER A 287 11.21 -16.62 9.02
N GLY A 288 10.35 -16.23 9.96
CA GLY A 288 10.31 -16.77 11.33
C GLY A 288 11.40 -16.26 12.28
N LYS A 289 12.34 -15.45 11.83
CA LYS A 289 13.40 -14.86 12.66
C LYS A 289 13.11 -13.39 12.96
N LYS A 290 13.40 -12.96 14.19
CA LYS A 290 13.31 -11.55 14.58
C LYS A 290 14.56 -10.80 14.08
N ARG A 291 14.35 -9.61 13.52
CA ARG A 291 15.37 -8.71 12.99
C ARG A 291 15.07 -7.28 13.43
N PRO A 292 16.06 -6.51 13.91
CA PRO A 292 15.84 -5.11 14.24
C PRO A 292 15.53 -4.32 12.98
N LEU A 293 14.59 -3.39 13.09
CA LEU A 293 14.15 -2.46 12.06
C LEU A 293 14.54 -1.06 12.51
N VAL A 294 15.25 -0.32 11.67
CA VAL A 294 15.81 1.01 11.95
C VAL A 294 15.67 1.92 10.72
N TYR A 295 15.62 3.23 10.91
CA TYR A 295 15.77 4.19 9.81
C TYR A 295 17.25 4.51 9.60
N VAL A 296 17.72 4.38 8.36
CA VAL A 296 19.10 4.72 7.98
C VAL A 296 19.09 5.92 7.03
N PRO A 297 19.87 6.98 7.30
CA PRO A 297 19.96 8.12 6.39
C PRO A 297 20.78 7.73 5.16
N VAL A 298 20.09 7.53 4.03
CA VAL A 298 20.68 7.19 2.74
C VAL A 298 20.78 8.45 1.90
N GLN A 299 22.02 8.87 1.63
CA GLN A 299 22.31 9.95 0.73
C GLN A 299 22.23 9.43 -0.71
N LEU A 300 21.25 9.94 -1.46
CA LEU A 300 21.01 9.57 -2.86
C LEU A 300 21.93 10.38 -3.79
N ASP A 301 22.10 11.67 -3.50
CA ASP A 301 23.06 12.56 -4.19
C ASP A 301 23.59 13.66 -3.22
N GLU A 302 24.28 14.67 -3.73
CA GLU A 302 24.85 15.75 -2.91
C GLU A 302 23.82 16.54 -2.10
N ASN A 303 22.57 16.61 -2.57
CA ASN A 303 21.52 17.46 -2.02
C ASN A 303 20.38 16.67 -1.35
N ILE A 304 20.23 15.39 -1.68
CA ILE A 304 19.12 14.55 -1.25
C ILE A 304 19.60 13.44 -0.33
N THR A 305 19.13 13.49 0.91
CA THR A 305 19.18 12.38 1.86
C THR A 305 17.77 11.95 2.21
N LYS A 306 17.52 10.64 2.18
CA LYS A 306 16.24 10.03 2.56
C LYS A 306 16.46 9.04 3.69
N ASP A 307 15.61 9.09 4.70
CA ASP A 307 15.63 8.09 5.77
C ASP A 307 14.91 6.83 5.32
N VAL A 308 15.66 5.73 5.23
CA VAL A 308 15.15 4.48 4.68
C VAL A 308 14.96 3.46 5.80
N LEU A 309 13.74 2.96 5.94
CA LEU A 309 13.41 1.91 6.90
C LEU A 309 13.95 0.56 6.44
N VAL A 310 14.99 0.06 7.11
CA VAL A 310 15.65 -1.22 6.78
C VAL A 310 15.64 -2.17 7.96
N TYR A 311 15.53 -3.47 7.69
CA TYR A 311 15.94 -4.44 8.69
C TYR A 311 17.39 -4.85 8.50
N LEU A 312 18.09 -5.07 9.61
CA LEU A 312 19.51 -5.38 9.62
C LEU A 312 19.73 -6.89 9.57
N ARG A 313 20.68 -7.33 8.74
CA ARG A 313 21.05 -8.75 8.63
C ARG A 313 22.45 -8.88 8.02
N ASP A 314 23.18 -9.90 8.46
CA ASP A 314 24.36 -10.35 7.71
C ASP A 314 23.94 -10.91 6.34
N ARG A 315 24.49 -10.30 5.30
CA ARG A 315 24.31 -10.60 3.88
C ARG A 315 25.66 -10.70 3.18
N SER A 316 26.71 -11.18 3.87
CA SER A 316 28.07 -11.26 3.31
C SER A 316 28.16 -12.03 1.97
N SER A 317 27.16 -12.84 1.63
CA SER A 317 27.06 -13.55 0.35
C SER A 317 26.36 -12.77 -0.78
N SER A 318 25.99 -11.50 -0.55
CA SER A 318 25.25 -10.64 -1.50
C SER A 318 26.17 -9.58 -2.08
N GLU A 319 26.11 -9.37 -3.39
CA GLU A 319 26.89 -8.33 -4.09
C GLU A 319 26.40 -6.89 -3.79
N SER A 320 25.14 -6.74 -3.36
CA SER A 320 24.57 -5.46 -2.93
C SER A 320 24.49 -5.35 -1.41
N GLN A 321 25.00 -4.25 -0.86
CA GLN A 321 24.92 -3.91 0.56
C GLN A 321 23.49 -3.50 0.94
N LEU A 322 22.83 -2.71 0.11
CA LEU A 322 21.45 -2.26 0.31
C LEU A 322 20.52 -2.90 -0.73
N ARG A 323 19.34 -3.35 -0.27
CA ARG A 323 18.25 -3.71 -1.17
C ARG A 323 16.98 -3.03 -0.71
N PHE A 324 16.44 -2.16 -1.55
CA PHE A 324 15.15 -1.52 -1.35
C PHE A 324 14.02 -2.52 -1.59
N GLY A 325 13.11 -2.63 -0.62
CA GLY A 325 11.87 -3.37 -0.76
C GLY A 325 10.77 -2.53 -1.40
N THR A 326 9.66 -3.16 -1.75
CA THR A 326 8.55 -2.47 -2.43
C THR A 326 7.95 -1.35 -1.58
N SER A 327 7.93 -1.45 -0.25
CA SER A 327 7.39 -0.39 0.61
C SER A 327 8.17 0.93 0.47
N THR A 328 9.51 0.86 0.54
CA THR A 328 10.36 2.04 0.34
C THR A 328 10.32 2.50 -1.11
N ALA A 329 10.29 1.58 -2.06
CA ALA A 329 10.19 1.95 -3.47
C ALA A 329 8.87 2.66 -3.79
N SER A 330 7.76 2.26 -3.16
CA SER A 330 6.45 2.91 -3.32
C SER A 330 6.44 4.28 -2.69
N GLU A 331 7.10 4.47 -1.56
CA GLU A 331 7.19 5.78 -0.91
C GLU A 331 8.07 6.74 -1.73
N LEU A 332 9.24 6.30 -2.19
CA LEU A 332 10.30 7.22 -2.62
C LEU A 332 10.61 7.23 -4.12
N PHE A 333 10.34 6.14 -4.85
CA PHE A 333 11.04 5.92 -6.12
C PHE A 333 10.11 5.63 -7.31
N MET A 334 10.62 5.98 -8.50
CA MET A 334 10.21 5.41 -9.77
C MET A 334 11.45 4.77 -10.41
N ILE A 335 11.36 3.50 -10.84
CA ILE A 335 12.56 2.74 -11.21
C ILE A 335 12.67 2.58 -12.72
N ASP A 336 13.63 3.23 -13.37
CA ASP A 336 13.98 2.96 -14.76
C ASP A 336 14.75 1.63 -14.87
N THR A 337 14.16 0.68 -15.58
CA THR A 337 14.77 -0.63 -15.81
C THR A 337 15.96 -0.57 -16.79
N ASN A 338 16.06 0.48 -17.60
CA ASN A 338 17.10 0.62 -18.61
C ASN A 338 18.39 1.20 -18.05
N ALA A 339 18.29 2.05 -17.04
CA ALA A 339 19.43 2.78 -16.49
C ALA A 339 20.06 2.12 -15.25
N GLU A 340 21.32 2.49 -14.98
CA GLU A 340 22.05 2.18 -13.74
C GLU A 340 22.85 3.41 -13.34
N ASN A 341 23.01 3.62 -12.03
CA ASN A 341 23.87 4.65 -11.44
C ASN A 341 23.52 6.09 -11.88
N ILE A 342 22.24 6.36 -12.17
CA ILE A 342 21.83 7.68 -12.66
C ILE A 342 21.83 8.73 -11.54
N LEU A 343 21.80 8.31 -10.28
CA LEU A 343 21.93 9.24 -9.15
C LEU A 343 23.29 9.96 -9.14
N SER A 344 24.33 9.39 -9.77
CA SER A 344 25.63 10.04 -9.91
C SER A 344 25.61 11.27 -10.81
N GLU A 345 24.58 11.42 -11.64
CA GLU A 345 24.36 12.57 -12.54
C GLU A 345 23.46 13.65 -11.91
N GLY A 346 22.95 13.38 -10.70
CA GLY A 346 21.95 14.19 -9.99
C GLY A 346 20.56 13.55 -10.04
N SER A 347 19.81 13.67 -8.94
CA SER A 347 18.45 13.14 -8.87
C SER A 347 17.44 14.01 -9.63
N GLU A 348 16.44 13.36 -10.21
CA GLU A 348 15.32 14.00 -10.90
C GLU A 348 13.98 13.47 -10.37
N SER A 349 12.95 14.32 -10.34
CA SER A 349 11.58 13.91 -10.02
C SER A 349 10.94 13.18 -11.18
N PHE A 350 10.01 12.26 -10.89
CA PHE A 350 9.27 11.55 -11.93
C PHE A 350 8.45 12.51 -12.79
N SER A 351 7.87 13.56 -12.21
CA SER A 351 7.11 14.57 -12.96
C SER A 351 7.97 15.27 -14.01
N ASP A 352 9.25 15.51 -13.75
CA ASP A 352 10.15 16.17 -14.70
C ASP A 352 10.59 15.23 -15.83
N VAL A 353 10.83 13.96 -15.51
CA VAL A 353 11.09 12.91 -16.52
C VAL A 353 9.87 12.71 -17.43
N ALA A 354 8.66 12.65 -16.85
CA ALA A 354 7.41 12.45 -17.59
C ALA A 354 7.05 13.63 -18.51
N LYS A 355 7.59 14.84 -18.26
CA LYS A 355 7.46 15.98 -19.18
C LYS A 355 8.40 15.90 -20.37
N LYS A 356 9.53 15.19 -20.25
CA LYS A 356 10.59 15.08 -21.27
C LYS A 356 10.37 13.93 -22.24
N SER A 357 9.65 12.89 -21.83
CA SER A 357 9.46 11.65 -22.58
C SER A 357 8.13 10.99 -22.22
N GLU A 358 7.66 10.06 -23.07
CA GLU A 358 6.50 9.21 -22.76
C GLU A 358 6.96 7.78 -22.43
N PRO A 359 7.51 7.53 -21.23
CA PRO A 359 7.98 6.20 -20.87
C PRO A 359 6.83 5.20 -20.76
N LEU A 360 7.14 3.92 -20.94
CA LEU A 360 6.19 2.86 -20.59
C LEU A 360 6.23 2.63 -19.07
N ILE A 361 5.20 3.09 -18.38
CA ILE A 361 5.00 2.82 -16.95
C ILE A 361 4.33 1.46 -16.80
N ILE A 362 4.99 0.58 -16.06
CA ILE A 362 4.49 -0.73 -15.68
C ILE A 362 4.54 -0.87 -14.16
N SER A 363 3.85 -1.85 -13.63
CA SER A 363 3.94 -2.31 -12.25
C SER A 363 4.71 -3.63 -12.17
N PRO A 364 5.03 -4.12 -10.96
CA PRO A 364 5.72 -5.41 -10.80
C PRO A 364 5.06 -6.61 -11.48
N GLU A 365 3.72 -6.62 -11.50
CA GLU A 365 2.88 -7.66 -12.06
C GLU A 365 1.81 -7.04 -12.97
N GLU A 366 1.57 -7.65 -14.11
CA GLU A 366 0.72 -7.12 -15.16
C GLU A 366 -0.20 -8.20 -15.74
N ASP A 367 -1.32 -7.76 -16.31
CA ASP A 367 -2.17 -8.55 -17.19
C ASP A 367 -2.04 -7.96 -18.60
N ILE A 368 -1.71 -8.79 -19.59
CA ILE A 368 -1.53 -8.37 -20.97
C ILE A 368 -2.32 -9.30 -21.91
N THR A 369 -2.43 -8.90 -23.17
CA THR A 369 -2.83 -9.80 -24.25
C THR A 369 -1.72 -9.85 -25.30
N LEU A 370 -1.33 -11.06 -25.70
CA LEU A 370 -0.32 -11.30 -26.73
C LEU A 370 -0.94 -12.13 -27.85
N ASP A 371 -1.06 -11.57 -29.05
CA ASP A 371 -1.72 -12.22 -30.21
C ASP A 371 -3.13 -12.76 -29.89
N GLY A 372 -3.88 -12.03 -29.06
CA GLY A 372 -5.21 -12.45 -28.58
C GLY A 372 -5.21 -13.40 -27.37
N PHE A 373 -4.05 -13.86 -26.91
CA PHE A 373 -3.93 -14.73 -25.73
C PHE A 373 -3.76 -13.90 -24.44
N PRO A 374 -4.69 -13.97 -23.48
CA PRO A 374 -4.52 -13.31 -22.19
C PRO A 374 -3.47 -14.05 -21.36
N MET A 375 -2.55 -13.30 -20.72
CA MET A 375 -1.56 -13.92 -19.84
C MET A 375 -1.02 -12.95 -18.80
N LYS A 376 -0.45 -13.51 -17.73
CA LYS A 376 0.32 -12.77 -16.74
C LYS A 376 1.63 -12.28 -17.33
N ALA A 377 2.03 -11.08 -16.92
CA ALA A 377 3.33 -10.53 -17.22
C ALA A 377 4.03 -10.02 -15.96
N VAL A 378 5.36 -10.06 -15.93
CA VAL A 378 6.15 -9.60 -14.78
C VAL A 378 7.27 -8.67 -15.23
N ALA A 379 7.50 -7.61 -14.47
CA ALA A 379 8.62 -6.71 -14.69
C ALA A 379 9.96 -7.38 -14.38
N SER A 380 11.00 -7.03 -15.14
CA SER A 380 12.35 -7.57 -14.92
C SER A 380 13.44 -6.52 -15.07
N PHE A 381 14.35 -6.49 -14.10
CA PHE A 381 15.56 -5.67 -14.17
C PHE A 381 16.70 -6.33 -14.97
N THR A 382 16.64 -7.64 -15.21
CA THR A 382 17.75 -8.39 -15.82
C THR A 382 17.50 -8.73 -17.29
N VAL A 383 16.23 -8.87 -17.69
CA VAL A 383 15.85 -9.26 -19.04
C VAL A 383 15.91 -8.06 -19.98
N ASN A 384 16.79 -8.13 -20.99
CA ASN A 384 16.92 -7.07 -21.99
C ASN A 384 15.81 -7.16 -23.05
N THR A 385 15.81 -8.24 -23.84
CA THR A 385 14.76 -8.52 -24.82
C THR A 385 13.58 -9.16 -24.09
N PRO A 386 12.34 -8.69 -24.27
CA PRO A 386 11.15 -9.30 -23.65
C PRO A 386 11.09 -10.81 -23.94
N LEU A 387 10.53 -11.56 -22.99
CA LEU A 387 10.61 -13.02 -22.99
C LEU A 387 9.23 -13.62 -22.78
N LEU A 388 8.81 -14.52 -23.66
CA LEU A 388 7.68 -15.39 -23.42
C LEU A 388 8.21 -16.72 -22.86
N LYS A 389 7.80 -17.05 -21.65
CA LYS A 389 8.07 -18.34 -21.01
C LYS A 389 6.95 -19.31 -21.32
N VAL A 390 7.28 -20.45 -21.93
CA VAL A 390 6.33 -21.50 -22.34
C VAL A 390 6.78 -22.88 -21.82
N ASP A 391 5.86 -23.83 -21.74
CA ASP A 391 6.18 -25.20 -21.30
C ASP A 391 7.22 -25.89 -22.21
N SER A 392 7.06 -25.73 -23.52
CA SER A 392 7.99 -26.24 -24.52
C SER A 392 7.81 -25.50 -25.84
N PHE A 393 8.83 -25.57 -26.69
CA PHE A 393 8.75 -25.09 -28.07
C PHE A 393 9.60 -25.95 -29.00
N GLU A 394 9.21 -26.03 -30.27
CA GLU A 394 9.95 -26.73 -31.31
C GLU A 394 10.30 -25.76 -32.45
N MET A 395 11.57 -25.74 -32.84
CA MET A 395 12.02 -24.96 -34.01
C MET A 395 12.08 -25.87 -35.23
N THR A 396 11.47 -25.43 -36.34
CA THR A 396 11.48 -26.14 -37.62
C THR A 396 11.95 -25.22 -38.75
N GLY A 397 12.43 -25.80 -39.85
CA GLY A 397 12.94 -25.04 -40.99
C GLY A 397 14.30 -24.37 -40.75
N GLU A 398 14.85 -23.77 -41.82
CA GLU A 398 16.15 -23.12 -41.81
C GLU A 398 16.10 -21.76 -42.52
N GLY A 399 17.08 -20.89 -42.24
CA GLY A 399 17.19 -19.59 -42.88
C GLY A 399 15.93 -18.73 -42.71
N LYS A 400 15.36 -18.29 -43.83
CA LYS A 400 14.17 -17.41 -43.87
C LYS A 400 12.85 -18.14 -43.62
N ASP A 401 12.85 -19.47 -43.72
CA ASP A 401 11.67 -20.32 -43.53
C ASP A 401 11.62 -20.91 -42.12
N ALA A 402 12.59 -20.55 -41.26
CA ALA A 402 12.63 -21.01 -39.89
C ALA A 402 11.41 -20.50 -39.10
N SER A 403 10.76 -21.42 -38.38
CA SER A 403 9.60 -21.14 -37.54
C SER A 403 9.75 -21.80 -36.17
N VAL A 404 9.00 -21.30 -35.21
CA VAL A 404 8.88 -21.88 -33.87
C VAL A 404 7.42 -22.16 -33.58
N GLU A 405 7.18 -23.34 -33.03
CA GLU A 405 5.89 -23.84 -32.58
C GLU A 405 5.88 -23.95 -31.07
N PHE A 406 4.79 -23.53 -30.42
CA PHE A 406 4.58 -23.63 -28.97
C PHE A 406 3.08 -23.58 -28.68
N PHE A 407 2.70 -23.70 -27.41
CA PHE A 407 1.30 -23.67 -27.00
C PHE A 407 1.03 -22.55 -26.00
N LEU A 408 -0.15 -21.92 -26.12
CA LEU A 408 -0.67 -20.93 -25.20
C LEU A 408 -2.11 -21.27 -24.81
N ILE A 409 -2.58 -20.73 -23.70
CA ILE A 409 -3.96 -20.89 -23.24
C ILE A 409 -4.76 -19.67 -23.71
N ASP A 410 -5.87 -19.91 -24.41
CA ASP A 410 -6.77 -18.85 -24.88
C ASP A 410 -7.71 -18.34 -23.77
N ALA A 411 -8.56 -17.37 -24.12
CA ALA A 411 -9.51 -16.77 -23.17
C ALA A 411 -10.56 -17.76 -22.61
N ASN A 412 -10.77 -18.92 -23.26
CA ASN A 412 -11.68 -19.97 -22.81
C ASN A 412 -10.97 -21.01 -21.93
N GLY A 413 -9.65 -20.87 -21.71
CA GLY A 413 -8.86 -21.85 -20.98
C GLY A 413 -8.40 -23.02 -21.84
N GLU A 414 -8.55 -22.97 -23.16
CA GLU A 414 -8.14 -24.04 -24.06
C GLU A 414 -6.71 -23.84 -24.57
N GLN A 415 -5.95 -24.93 -24.64
CA GLN A 415 -4.58 -24.90 -25.14
C GLN A 415 -4.58 -24.86 -26.67
N GLN A 416 -4.05 -23.77 -27.23
CA GLN A 416 -3.93 -23.53 -28.66
C GLN A 416 -2.49 -23.60 -29.11
N LYS A 417 -2.27 -24.17 -30.30
CA LYS A 417 -0.99 -24.21 -30.97
C LYS A 417 -0.71 -22.88 -31.66
N VAL A 418 0.47 -22.32 -31.41
CA VAL A 418 0.95 -21.06 -31.99
C VAL A 418 2.20 -21.33 -32.82
N ILE A 419 2.19 -20.85 -34.06
CA ILE A 419 3.35 -20.95 -34.97
C ILE A 419 3.77 -19.53 -35.36
N LYS A 420 5.05 -19.21 -35.17
CA LYS A 420 5.62 -17.90 -35.48
C LYS A 420 6.89 -18.05 -36.30
N LYS A 421 7.10 -17.16 -37.28
CA LYS A 421 8.36 -17.08 -38.03
C LYS A 421 9.48 -16.56 -37.12
N ILE A 422 10.65 -17.20 -37.19
CA ILE A 422 11.83 -16.80 -36.43
C ILE A 422 12.49 -15.62 -37.15
N ILE A 423 12.59 -14.49 -36.46
CA ILE A 423 13.26 -13.27 -36.96
C ILE A 423 14.77 -13.41 -36.78
N LYS A 424 15.20 -13.89 -35.60
CA LYS A 424 16.59 -14.14 -35.25
C LYS A 424 16.67 -15.14 -34.10
N LYS A 425 17.87 -15.65 -33.82
CA LYS A 425 18.15 -16.53 -32.68
C LYS A 425 19.08 -15.80 -31.71
N LEU A 426 18.76 -15.83 -30.42
CA LEU A 426 19.60 -15.29 -29.34
C LEU A 426 20.26 -16.45 -28.60
N ARG A 427 21.57 -16.36 -28.37
CA ARG A 427 22.30 -17.31 -27.52
C ARG A 427 22.40 -16.73 -26.11
N VAL A 428 21.94 -17.48 -25.10
CA VAL A 428 21.98 -17.08 -23.69
C VAL A 428 22.57 -18.25 -22.90
N GLY A 429 23.83 -18.14 -22.51
CA GLY A 429 24.58 -19.31 -22.05
C GLY A 429 24.67 -20.35 -23.17
N ASP A 430 24.31 -21.59 -22.86
CA ASP A 430 24.27 -22.68 -23.83
C ASP A 430 22.95 -22.76 -24.62
N ASP A 431 21.92 -22.05 -24.17
CA ASP A 431 20.59 -22.09 -24.75
C ASP A 431 20.47 -21.17 -25.98
N VAL A 432 19.64 -21.61 -26.93
CA VAL A 432 19.28 -20.83 -28.13
C VAL A 432 17.80 -20.51 -28.08
N ARG A 433 17.48 -19.22 -27.99
CA ARG A 433 16.12 -18.70 -27.92
C ARG A 433 15.69 -18.12 -29.27
N PRO A 434 14.62 -18.60 -29.91
CA PRO A 434 14.09 -17.96 -31.09
C PRO A 434 13.43 -16.63 -30.71
N VAL A 435 13.67 -15.59 -31.50
CA VAL A 435 12.98 -14.31 -31.39
C VAL A 435 11.94 -14.22 -32.48
N VAL A 436 10.73 -13.87 -32.08
CA VAL A 436 9.56 -13.72 -32.93
C VAL A 436 8.93 -12.35 -32.71
N SER A 437 7.89 -12.03 -33.48
CA SER A 437 7.08 -10.84 -33.26
C SER A 437 5.61 -11.20 -33.09
N GLY A 438 4.93 -10.46 -32.22
CA GLY A 438 3.51 -10.60 -31.97
C GLY A 438 2.87 -9.28 -31.59
N GLU A 439 1.54 -9.28 -31.67
CA GLU A 439 0.70 -8.17 -31.28
C GLU A 439 0.59 -8.11 -29.75
N PHE A 440 1.20 -7.12 -29.14
CA PHE A 440 1.13 -6.86 -27.71
C PHE A 440 0.07 -5.79 -27.44
N LEU A 441 -0.93 -6.12 -26.63
CA LEU A 441 -1.91 -5.19 -26.10
C LEU A 441 -1.67 -4.97 -24.60
N GLY A 442 -1.41 -3.72 -24.24
CA GLY A 442 -1.28 -3.24 -22.87
C GLY A 442 -1.42 -1.72 -22.84
N ALA A 443 -1.84 -1.16 -21.71
CA ALA A 443 -2.17 0.26 -21.57
C ALA A 443 -3.21 0.76 -22.60
N GLY A 444 -4.13 -0.12 -23.02
CA GLY A 444 -5.10 0.16 -24.09
C GLY A 444 -4.49 0.38 -25.48
N LYS A 445 -3.18 0.16 -25.65
CA LYS A 445 -2.45 0.34 -26.91
C LYS A 445 -2.02 -1.00 -27.48
N VAL A 446 -2.29 -1.20 -28.76
CA VAL A 446 -1.80 -2.33 -29.54
C VAL A 446 -0.48 -1.95 -30.19
N ARG A 447 0.56 -2.78 -30.04
CA ARG A 447 1.85 -2.59 -30.73
C ARG A 447 2.46 -3.92 -31.16
N GLN A 448 3.22 -3.89 -32.23
CA GLN A 448 4.08 -5.03 -32.58
C GLN A 448 5.29 -5.06 -31.67
N GLN A 449 5.55 -6.21 -31.04
CA GLN A 449 6.65 -6.40 -30.11
C GLN A 449 7.50 -7.60 -30.54
N GLU A 450 8.82 -7.42 -30.63
CA GLU A 450 9.75 -8.55 -30.69
C GLU A 450 9.97 -9.13 -29.28
N PHE A 451 9.91 -10.44 -29.17
CA PHE A 451 10.19 -11.16 -27.93
C PHE A 451 10.87 -12.50 -28.20
N ALA A 452 11.71 -12.93 -27.27
CA ALA A 452 12.33 -14.25 -27.28
C ALA A 452 11.40 -15.28 -26.64
N ILE A 453 11.50 -16.53 -27.05
CA ILE A 453 10.81 -17.66 -26.40
C ILE A 453 11.81 -18.46 -25.59
N ASP A 454 11.41 -18.85 -24.39
CA ASP A 454 12.22 -19.65 -23.47
C ASP A 454 11.34 -20.61 -22.67
N VAL A 455 11.95 -21.64 -22.11
CA VAL A 455 11.21 -22.71 -21.42
C VAL A 455 10.98 -22.36 -19.94
N LEU A 456 9.82 -22.75 -19.41
CA LEU A 456 9.50 -22.64 -17.99
C LEU A 456 10.53 -23.40 -17.14
N ASN A 457 10.89 -22.82 -16.00
CA ASN A 457 11.67 -23.51 -14.98
C ASN A 457 10.80 -24.59 -14.29
N SER A 458 11.44 -25.58 -13.66
CA SER A 458 10.74 -26.71 -13.01
C SER A 458 9.75 -26.32 -11.89
N ASN A 459 9.83 -25.10 -11.37
CA ASN A 459 8.93 -24.55 -10.36
C ASN A 459 7.84 -23.62 -10.93
N GLU A 460 7.86 -23.35 -12.23
CA GLU A 460 6.87 -22.56 -12.95
C GLU A 460 5.84 -23.51 -13.56
N LYS A 461 4.57 -23.09 -13.63
CA LYS A 461 3.45 -23.97 -14.01
C LYS A 461 2.67 -23.50 -15.21
N GLU A 462 2.68 -22.20 -15.46
CA GLU A 462 1.85 -21.56 -16.49
C GLU A 462 2.73 -20.63 -17.31
N SER A 463 2.42 -20.52 -18.59
CA SER A 463 3.11 -19.62 -19.51
C SER A 463 2.90 -18.17 -19.08
N TYR A 464 3.95 -17.36 -19.17
CA TYR A 464 3.89 -15.95 -18.77
C TYR A 464 4.89 -15.11 -19.54
N PHE A 465 4.68 -13.80 -19.53
CA PHE A 465 5.53 -12.85 -20.23
C PHE A 465 6.46 -12.10 -19.27
N VAL A 466 7.69 -11.83 -19.68
CA VAL A 466 8.64 -11.01 -18.93
C VAL A 466 8.82 -9.70 -19.67
N LEU A 467 8.43 -8.61 -19.02
CA LEU A 467 8.58 -7.25 -19.50
C LEU A 467 10.05 -6.84 -19.34
N GLY A 468 10.79 -6.98 -20.45
CA GLY A 468 12.19 -6.60 -20.54
C GLY A 468 12.39 -5.13 -20.91
N LYS A 469 13.64 -4.68 -20.79
CA LYS A 469 14.10 -3.32 -21.08
C LYS A 469 13.70 -2.78 -22.46
N LYS A 470 13.68 -3.66 -23.47
CA LYS A 470 13.33 -3.32 -24.86
C LYS A 470 11.82 -3.34 -25.14
N MET A 471 10.97 -3.33 -24.11
CA MET A 471 9.52 -3.14 -24.30
C MET A 471 9.18 -1.74 -24.83
N ALA A 472 9.97 -0.72 -24.49
CA ALA A 472 9.75 0.64 -24.96
C ALA A 472 11.09 1.32 -25.25
N LYS A 473 11.10 2.16 -26.30
CA LYS A 473 12.30 2.88 -26.74
C LYS A 473 12.71 3.95 -25.73
N ASP A 474 11.72 4.67 -25.19
CA ASP A 474 11.92 5.81 -24.29
C ASP A 474 11.99 5.40 -22.81
N GLY A 475 12.24 4.11 -22.54
CA GLY A 475 12.37 3.59 -21.18
C GLY A 475 11.16 2.80 -20.70
N VAL A 476 11.43 1.87 -19.77
CA VAL A 476 10.41 1.10 -19.07
C VAL A 476 10.60 1.37 -17.59
N TYR A 477 9.58 1.98 -16.98
CA TYR A 477 9.62 2.46 -15.60
C TYR A 477 8.70 1.60 -14.74
N VAL A 478 9.22 1.10 -13.62
CA VAL A 478 8.45 0.29 -12.68
C VAL A 478 7.92 1.17 -11.55
N ASN A 479 6.60 1.29 -11.51
CA ASN A 479 5.85 1.91 -10.43
C ASN A 479 5.40 0.84 -9.43
N THR A 480 6.04 0.81 -8.26
CA THR A 480 5.71 -0.19 -7.22
C THR A 480 4.50 0.19 -6.36
N ARG A 481 3.94 1.39 -6.55
CA ARG A 481 2.78 1.90 -5.80
C ARG A 481 1.49 1.14 -6.11
N SER A 482 1.40 0.56 -7.31
CA SER A 482 0.20 -0.10 -7.83
C SER A 482 0.55 -1.45 -8.45
N ASP A 483 -0.47 -2.17 -8.92
CA ASP A 483 -0.38 -3.42 -9.68
C ASP A 483 -1.30 -3.38 -10.91
N TYR A 484 -0.98 -4.16 -11.95
CA TYR A 484 -1.78 -4.31 -13.18
C TYR A 484 -2.07 -3.01 -13.96
N LEU A 485 -1.11 -2.08 -14.02
CA LEU A 485 -1.24 -0.77 -14.68
C LEU A 485 -1.47 -0.84 -16.20
N LEU A 486 -1.06 -1.92 -16.87
CA LEU A 486 -1.32 -2.11 -18.29
C LEU A 486 -2.77 -2.51 -18.58
N LYS A 487 -3.53 -2.94 -17.56
CA LYS A 487 -4.97 -3.10 -17.65
C LYS A 487 -5.64 -1.85 -17.08
N SER A 488 -5.63 -0.80 -17.89
CA SER A 488 -6.20 0.50 -17.52
C SER A 488 -7.72 0.42 -17.39
N GLU A 489 -8.23 0.86 -16.24
CA GLU A 489 -9.66 0.90 -15.92
C GLU A 489 -10.04 2.33 -15.51
N PRO A 490 -11.23 2.84 -15.88
CA PRO A 490 -11.65 4.19 -15.51
C PRO A 490 -11.82 4.29 -13.99
N LEU A 491 -11.46 5.44 -13.42
CA LEU A 491 -11.79 5.72 -12.02
C LEU A 491 -13.28 6.10 -11.90
N PHE A 492 -13.91 5.65 -10.81
CA PHE A 492 -15.29 6.01 -10.48
C PHE A 492 -15.45 6.17 -8.97
N LYS A 493 -16.27 7.13 -8.56
CA LYS A 493 -16.51 7.45 -7.16
C LYS A 493 -17.58 6.52 -6.57
N VAL A 494 -17.37 6.09 -5.33
CA VAL A 494 -18.30 5.23 -4.58
C VAL A 494 -18.37 5.68 -3.12
N GLY A 495 -19.51 5.40 -2.47
CA GLY A 495 -19.68 5.58 -1.04
C GLY A 495 -18.96 4.50 -0.21
N HIS A 496 -18.96 4.67 1.11
CA HIS A 496 -18.37 3.68 2.01
C HIS A 496 -19.26 2.46 2.21
N ILE A 497 -20.57 2.60 1.99
CA ILE A 497 -21.53 1.52 1.79
C ILE A 497 -22.08 1.60 0.36
N GLU A 498 -22.12 0.45 -0.32
CA GLU A 498 -22.74 0.33 -1.65
C GLU A 498 -23.49 -0.98 -1.80
N VAL A 499 -24.43 -1.02 -2.74
CA VAL A 499 -25.10 -2.26 -3.13
C VAL A 499 -24.18 -3.07 -4.03
N VAL A 500 -23.95 -4.33 -3.65
CA VAL A 500 -23.20 -5.29 -4.47
C VAL A 500 -24.12 -6.41 -4.93
N GLU A 501 -23.82 -6.99 -6.07
CA GLU A 501 -24.45 -8.22 -6.55
C GLU A 501 -23.47 -9.39 -6.48
N VAL A 502 -23.87 -10.46 -5.81
CA VAL A 502 -23.11 -11.71 -5.69
C VAL A 502 -24.04 -12.87 -5.98
N ASN A 503 -23.77 -13.60 -7.07
CA ASN A 503 -24.54 -14.78 -7.45
C ASN A 503 -26.07 -14.52 -7.56
N GLY A 504 -26.44 -13.34 -8.09
CA GLY A 504 -27.82 -12.89 -8.25
C GLY A 504 -28.48 -12.30 -7.00
N MET A 505 -27.82 -12.33 -5.84
CA MET A 505 -28.28 -11.64 -4.63
C MET A 505 -27.73 -10.22 -4.61
N LYS A 506 -28.57 -9.23 -4.29
CA LYS A 506 -28.18 -7.84 -4.10
C LYS A 506 -28.29 -7.47 -2.62
N PHE A 507 -27.25 -6.90 -2.05
CA PHE A 507 -27.22 -6.50 -0.64
C PHE A 507 -26.16 -5.43 -0.39
N PRO A 508 -26.26 -4.63 0.69
CA PRO A 508 -25.26 -3.63 1.03
C PRO A 508 -23.96 -4.29 1.52
N ALA A 509 -22.83 -3.77 1.04
CA ALA A 509 -21.49 -4.13 1.46
C ALA A 509 -20.71 -2.89 1.88
N LYS A 510 -19.82 -3.07 2.87
CA LYS A 510 -18.90 -2.02 3.31
C LYS A 510 -17.63 -2.03 2.48
N LEU A 511 -17.25 -0.89 1.92
CA LEU A 511 -16.03 -0.68 1.15
C LEU A 511 -14.93 -0.21 2.10
N ASP A 512 -13.95 -1.08 2.33
CA ASP A 512 -12.92 -0.94 3.35
C ASP A 512 -11.53 -0.92 2.70
N THR A 513 -10.97 0.29 2.56
CA THR A 513 -9.63 0.47 1.97
C THR A 513 -8.52 -0.08 2.87
N GLY A 514 -8.79 -0.29 4.17
CA GLY A 514 -7.88 -0.89 5.13
C GLY A 514 -7.65 -2.38 4.89
N ALA A 515 -8.64 -3.08 4.32
CA ALA A 515 -8.59 -4.52 4.07
C ALA A 515 -7.83 -4.91 2.79
N ASP A 516 -6.89 -5.87 2.88
CA ASP A 516 -6.21 -6.44 1.70
C ASP A 516 -7.14 -7.35 0.87
N VAL A 517 -7.96 -8.14 1.54
CA VAL A 517 -8.82 -9.18 0.94
C VAL A 517 -10.25 -8.97 1.42
N SER A 518 -11.19 -9.04 0.49
CA SER A 518 -12.63 -8.99 0.76
C SER A 518 -13.09 -10.10 1.71
N SER A 519 -14.18 -9.89 2.45
CA SER A 519 -14.72 -10.89 3.38
C SER A 519 -16.23 -10.95 3.32
N MET A 520 -16.81 -12.12 3.58
CA MET A 520 -18.25 -12.33 3.55
C MET A 520 -18.71 -13.20 4.73
N ASN A 521 -19.94 -12.96 5.18
CA ASN A 521 -20.59 -13.76 6.20
C ASN A 521 -20.71 -15.20 5.73
N ALA A 522 -20.24 -16.11 6.55
CA ALA A 522 -20.33 -17.54 6.29
C ALA A 522 -20.56 -18.27 7.61
N VAL A 523 -21.69 -18.97 7.71
CA VAL A 523 -22.02 -19.89 8.79
C VAL A 523 -22.00 -21.33 8.28
N ASN A 524 -22.09 -22.30 9.19
CA ASN A 524 -22.06 -23.73 8.85
C ASN A 524 -20.86 -24.16 7.99
N ILE A 525 -19.70 -23.50 8.17
CA ILE A 525 -18.50 -23.75 7.37
C ILE A 525 -17.99 -25.18 7.60
N LYS A 526 -18.02 -26.01 6.55
CA LYS A 526 -17.52 -27.38 6.54
C LYS A 526 -16.49 -27.55 5.42
N ARG A 527 -15.25 -27.85 5.80
CA ARG A 527 -14.17 -28.18 4.86
C ARG A 527 -14.15 -29.68 4.58
N PHE A 528 -13.93 -30.06 3.34
CA PHE A 528 -13.83 -31.45 2.90
C PHE A 528 -12.89 -31.56 1.69
N LYS A 529 -12.62 -32.78 1.24
CA LYS A 529 -11.90 -33.03 -0.02
C LYS A 529 -12.84 -33.65 -1.04
N LYS A 530 -12.76 -33.19 -2.29
CA LYS A 530 -13.44 -33.78 -3.45
C LYS A 530 -12.41 -33.97 -4.55
N ASP A 531 -12.25 -35.19 -5.04
CA ASP A 531 -11.29 -35.53 -6.11
C ASP A 531 -9.85 -35.03 -5.82
N GLY A 532 -9.44 -35.07 -4.55
CA GLY A 532 -8.13 -34.61 -4.09
C GLY A 532 -8.01 -33.10 -3.84
N GLN A 533 -8.96 -32.28 -4.27
CA GLN A 533 -9.01 -30.83 -4.09
C GLN A 533 -9.65 -30.44 -2.75
N ASP A 534 -9.08 -29.44 -2.07
CA ASP A 534 -9.66 -28.87 -0.85
C ASP A 534 -10.91 -28.05 -1.20
N MET A 535 -12.04 -28.38 -0.56
CA MET A 535 -13.35 -27.77 -0.78
C MET A 535 -13.91 -27.21 0.53
N VAL A 536 -14.82 -26.25 0.41
CA VAL A 536 -15.60 -25.73 1.54
C VAL A 536 -17.07 -25.61 1.15
N SER A 537 -17.96 -26.04 2.04
CA SER A 537 -19.39 -25.73 2.01
C SER A 537 -19.73 -24.77 3.14
N PHE A 538 -20.59 -23.80 2.88
CA PHE A 538 -21.00 -22.79 3.86
C PHE A 538 -22.34 -22.20 3.46
N THR A 539 -23.03 -21.61 4.44
CA THR A 539 -24.26 -20.86 4.23
C THR A 539 -23.95 -19.37 4.36
N TYR A 540 -24.21 -18.61 3.31
CA TYR A 540 -24.32 -17.16 3.40
C TYR A 540 -25.68 -16.79 4.00
N GLN A 541 -25.69 -15.75 4.85
CA GLN A 541 -26.92 -15.12 5.31
C GLN A 541 -26.67 -13.64 5.64
N ASN A 542 -27.69 -12.79 5.49
CA ASN A 542 -27.63 -11.37 5.88
C ASN A 542 -28.84 -10.95 6.73
N ASN A 543 -28.87 -9.69 7.15
CA ASN A 543 -29.96 -9.14 7.98
C ASN A 543 -31.25 -8.85 7.18
N GLN A 544 -31.18 -8.85 5.85
CA GLN A 544 -32.35 -8.71 4.96
C GLN A 544 -33.09 -10.04 4.77
N GLY A 545 -32.54 -11.15 5.30
CA GLY A 545 -33.14 -12.48 5.21
C GLY A 545 -32.65 -13.30 4.03
N ASP A 546 -31.77 -12.76 3.19
CA ASP A 546 -31.14 -13.55 2.12
C ASP A 546 -30.35 -14.69 2.72
N LYS A 547 -30.45 -15.85 2.07
CA LYS A 547 -29.77 -17.06 2.49
C LYS A 547 -29.45 -17.92 1.28
N GLN A 548 -28.19 -18.31 1.16
CA GLN A 548 -27.76 -19.18 0.07
C GLN A 548 -26.63 -20.11 0.52
N ASP A 549 -26.73 -21.37 0.13
CA ASP A 549 -25.68 -22.36 0.36
C ASP A 549 -24.69 -22.38 -0.80
N PHE A 550 -23.40 -22.41 -0.46
CA PHE A 550 -22.30 -22.44 -1.41
C PHE A 550 -21.45 -23.69 -1.19
N THR A 551 -20.91 -24.21 -2.28
CA THR A 551 -19.81 -25.19 -2.28
C THR A 551 -18.75 -24.71 -3.25
N LYS A 552 -17.55 -24.39 -2.75
CA LYS A 552 -16.47 -23.76 -3.53
C LYS A 552 -15.11 -24.41 -3.24
N PRO A 553 -14.18 -24.41 -4.20
CA PRO A 553 -12.78 -24.73 -3.94
C PRO A 553 -12.14 -23.76 -2.94
N VAL A 554 -11.29 -24.28 -2.07
CA VAL A 554 -10.46 -23.45 -1.19
C VAL A 554 -9.19 -23.09 -1.94
N ILE A 555 -9.03 -21.81 -2.27
CA ILE A 555 -7.87 -21.31 -3.02
C ILE A 555 -6.74 -20.81 -2.10
N ASP A 556 -7.08 -20.45 -0.85
CA ASP A 556 -6.12 -20.02 0.17
C ASP A 556 -6.70 -20.20 1.59
N VAL A 557 -5.87 -20.06 2.62
CA VAL A 557 -6.26 -20.09 4.03
C VAL A 557 -5.62 -18.95 4.82
N MET A 558 -6.46 -18.07 5.38
CA MET A 558 -5.98 -17.02 6.27
C MET A 558 -5.83 -17.56 7.69
N ARG A 559 -4.62 -17.46 8.24
CA ARG A 559 -4.32 -17.80 9.63
C ARG A 559 -4.37 -16.56 10.51
N ILE A 560 -5.40 -16.44 11.33
CA ILE A 560 -5.49 -15.37 12.31
C ILE A 560 -4.64 -15.75 13.51
N LYS A 561 -3.67 -14.90 13.87
CA LYS A 561 -2.81 -15.10 15.05
C LYS A 561 -3.69 -15.28 16.28
N ALA A 562 -3.57 -16.44 16.92
CA ALA A 562 -4.21 -16.72 18.20
C ALA A 562 -3.55 -15.92 19.32
N LYS A 563 -4.31 -15.51 20.33
CA LYS A 563 -3.71 -15.09 21.60
C LYS A 563 -3.06 -16.28 22.30
N LYS A 564 -2.15 -16.03 23.25
CA LYS A 564 -1.46 -17.08 24.00
C LYS A 564 -2.51 -17.98 24.69
N GLY A 565 -2.57 -19.25 24.27
CA GLY A 565 -3.53 -20.26 24.79
C GLY A 565 -4.76 -20.52 23.93
N GLU A 566 -4.98 -19.77 22.85
CA GLU A 566 -6.11 -19.98 21.92
C GLU A 566 -5.72 -20.86 20.73
N LYS A 567 -6.69 -21.58 20.15
CA LYS A 567 -6.50 -22.28 18.87
C LYS A 567 -6.39 -21.25 17.73
N VAL A 568 -5.49 -21.51 16.77
CA VAL A 568 -5.37 -20.70 15.55
C VAL A 568 -6.70 -20.72 14.81
N ASN A 569 -7.29 -19.54 14.61
CA ASN A 569 -8.49 -19.40 13.81
C ASN A 569 -8.09 -19.37 12.34
N ILE A 570 -8.41 -20.45 11.62
CA ILE A 570 -8.12 -20.63 10.20
C ILE A 570 -9.40 -20.34 9.41
N ARG A 571 -9.31 -19.41 8.48
CA ARG A 571 -10.44 -19.02 7.63
C ARG A 571 -10.18 -19.41 6.18
N PRO A 572 -11.07 -20.20 5.55
CA PRO A 572 -10.97 -20.50 4.13
C PRO A 572 -11.15 -19.24 3.28
N VAL A 573 -10.45 -19.20 2.14
CA VAL A 573 -10.62 -18.19 1.11
C VAL A 573 -11.11 -18.87 -0.16
N VAL A 574 -12.13 -18.30 -0.78
CA VAL A 574 -12.77 -18.81 -2.01
C VAL A 574 -12.82 -17.70 -3.06
N GLU A 575 -13.05 -18.04 -4.32
CA GLU A 575 -13.32 -17.06 -5.39
C GLU A 575 -14.81 -16.83 -5.57
N MET A 576 -15.20 -15.56 -5.63
CA MET A 576 -16.57 -15.10 -5.84
C MET A 576 -16.59 -14.03 -6.91
N LYS A 577 -17.55 -14.13 -7.84
CA LYS A 577 -17.89 -13.03 -8.74
C LYS A 577 -18.72 -12.02 -7.97
N VAL A 578 -18.25 -10.78 -7.98
CA VAL A 578 -18.86 -9.66 -7.29
C VAL A 578 -19.04 -8.54 -8.31
N LYS A 579 -20.21 -7.93 -8.33
CA LYS A 579 -20.52 -6.78 -9.16
C LYS A 579 -20.84 -5.57 -8.28
N LEU A 580 -20.26 -4.42 -8.62
CA LEU A 580 -20.49 -3.11 -8.01
C LEU A 580 -20.71 -2.10 -9.14
N GLY A 581 -21.92 -1.57 -9.26
CA GLY A 581 -22.32 -0.80 -10.45
C GLY A 581 -22.10 -1.64 -11.72
N ASP A 582 -21.34 -1.10 -12.67
CA ASP A 582 -20.98 -1.80 -13.92
C ASP A 582 -19.72 -2.66 -13.80
N LEU A 583 -18.98 -2.56 -12.68
CA LEU A 583 -17.74 -3.29 -12.48
C LEU A 583 -18.02 -4.69 -11.92
N GLU A 584 -17.77 -5.73 -12.71
CA GLU A 584 -17.76 -7.11 -12.26
C GLU A 584 -16.34 -7.66 -12.17
N LYS A 585 -15.98 -8.25 -11.02
CA LYS A 585 -14.69 -8.90 -10.79
C LYS A 585 -14.85 -10.22 -10.06
N GLU A 586 -14.01 -11.19 -10.43
CA GLU A 586 -13.78 -12.38 -9.61
C GLU A 586 -12.72 -12.05 -8.56
N VAL A 587 -13.10 -12.13 -7.29
CA VAL A 587 -12.24 -11.73 -6.18
C VAL A 587 -12.15 -12.81 -5.12
N ARG A 588 -11.00 -12.84 -4.46
CA ARG A 588 -10.78 -13.66 -3.26
C ARG A 588 -11.63 -13.15 -2.10
N VAL A 589 -12.41 -14.03 -1.49
CA VAL A 589 -13.28 -13.72 -0.35
C VAL A 589 -12.95 -14.63 0.83
N ASN A 590 -12.59 -14.01 1.95
CA ASN A 590 -12.38 -14.65 3.23
C ASN A 590 -13.71 -15.00 3.90
N LEU A 591 -13.88 -16.26 4.28
CA LEU A 591 -15.12 -16.75 4.91
C LEU A 591 -15.03 -16.61 6.44
N GLN A 592 -15.93 -15.83 7.01
CA GLN A 592 -16.00 -15.60 8.44
C GLN A 592 -17.46 -15.50 8.92
N ASP A 593 -17.76 -16.05 10.10
CA ASP A 593 -19.00 -15.70 10.79
C ASP A 593 -18.98 -14.22 11.20
N ARG A 594 -19.83 -13.46 10.52
CA ARG A 594 -20.07 -12.04 10.67
C ARG A 594 -21.51 -11.76 11.13
N SER A 595 -22.23 -12.73 11.67
CA SER A 595 -23.66 -12.62 12.04
C SER A 595 -23.98 -11.52 13.07
N ARG A 596 -22.96 -10.97 13.73
CA ARG A 596 -23.07 -9.86 14.70
C ARG A 596 -22.78 -8.47 14.09
N PHE A 597 -22.40 -8.41 12.83
CA PHE A 597 -22.13 -7.16 12.12
C PHE A 597 -23.32 -6.85 11.21
N GLU A 598 -23.59 -5.56 11.03
CA GLU A 598 -24.65 -5.07 10.16
C GLU A 598 -24.42 -5.49 8.70
N TYR A 599 -23.23 -5.21 8.17
CA TYR A 599 -22.86 -5.54 6.80
C TYR A 599 -22.24 -6.94 6.71
N SER A 600 -22.93 -7.80 5.95
CA SER A 600 -22.57 -9.19 5.71
C SER A 600 -21.32 -9.33 4.85
N MET A 601 -20.93 -8.30 4.09
CA MET A 601 -19.75 -8.31 3.22
C MET A 601 -18.90 -7.05 3.39
N ILE A 602 -17.59 -7.23 3.23
CA ILE A 602 -16.60 -6.16 3.09
C ILE A 602 -15.88 -6.35 1.75
N LEU A 603 -15.83 -5.30 0.93
CA LEU A 603 -14.96 -5.21 -0.24
C LEU A 603 -13.63 -4.54 0.13
N GLY A 604 -12.53 -5.26 -0.05
CA GLY A 604 -11.17 -4.78 0.22
C GLY A 604 -10.40 -4.39 -1.04
N LYS A 605 -9.10 -4.09 -0.88
CA LYS A 605 -8.18 -3.70 -1.98
C LYS A 605 -8.29 -4.61 -3.20
N ASN A 606 -8.42 -5.92 -3.01
CA ASN A 606 -8.47 -6.87 -4.13
C ASN A 606 -9.67 -6.68 -5.08
N PHE A 607 -10.71 -5.97 -4.65
CA PHE A 607 -11.77 -5.46 -5.52
C PHE A 607 -11.55 -3.97 -5.82
N LEU A 608 -11.35 -3.14 -4.79
CA LEU A 608 -11.33 -1.68 -4.89
C LEU A 608 -10.23 -1.10 -5.80
N LYS A 609 -9.13 -1.84 -5.99
CA LYS A 609 -8.03 -1.42 -6.88
C LYS A 609 -8.45 -1.22 -8.34
N HIS A 610 -9.60 -1.78 -8.73
CA HIS A 610 -10.17 -1.73 -10.07
C HIS A 610 -10.95 -0.43 -10.35
N GLY A 611 -10.34 0.72 -9.99
CA GLY A 611 -10.88 2.05 -10.28
C GLY A 611 -11.80 2.67 -9.22
N ALA A 612 -12.14 1.97 -8.14
CA ALA A 612 -13.03 2.50 -7.11
C ALA A 612 -12.33 3.54 -6.22
N VAL A 613 -12.84 4.78 -6.24
CA VAL A 613 -12.40 5.90 -5.39
C VAL A 613 -13.45 6.10 -4.29
N VAL A 614 -13.10 5.71 -3.07
CA VAL A 614 -14.04 5.58 -1.95
C VAL A 614 -14.16 6.87 -1.16
N SER A 615 -15.39 7.37 -1.02
CA SER A 615 -15.77 8.41 -0.07
C SER A 615 -16.12 7.80 1.28
N SER A 616 -15.69 8.40 2.39
CA SER A 616 -15.95 7.86 3.73
C SER A 616 -17.17 8.46 4.44
N ASN A 617 -17.83 9.46 3.83
CA ASN A 617 -18.99 10.16 4.40
C ASN A 617 -20.26 10.06 3.53
N GLU A 618 -20.15 9.46 2.34
CA GLU A 618 -21.27 9.20 1.44
C GLU A 618 -21.57 7.70 1.39
N ASP A 619 -22.81 7.36 1.06
CA ASP A 619 -23.32 6.00 0.87
C ASP A 619 -24.17 5.93 -0.39
N TYR A 620 -24.24 4.73 -0.98
CA TYR A 620 -25.15 4.40 -2.08
C TYR A 620 -25.03 5.35 -3.31
N LEU A 621 -23.81 5.78 -3.65
CA LEU A 621 -23.57 6.70 -4.77
C LEU A 621 -23.87 6.05 -6.13
N LEU A 622 -23.87 4.71 -6.20
CA LEU A 622 -24.22 3.96 -7.42
C LEU A 622 -25.71 3.61 -7.51
N GLY A 623 -26.52 4.06 -6.55
CA GLY A 623 -27.95 3.77 -6.44
C GLY A 623 -28.29 2.86 -5.25
N GLU A 624 -29.51 3.04 -4.74
CA GLU A 624 -30.05 2.25 -3.64
C GLU A 624 -30.68 0.93 -4.14
N MET A 625 -30.96 0.01 -3.22
CA MET A 625 -31.85 -1.12 -3.52
C MET A 625 -33.29 -0.60 -3.57
N ASP A 626 -34.02 -0.93 -4.65
CA ASP A 626 -35.46 -0.70 -4.77
C ASP A 626 -36.29 -1.38 -3.66
#